data_AF-A0A257JAG9-F1
#
_entry.id   AF-A0A257JAG9-F1
#
_cell.length_a   1.000
_cell.length_b   1.000
_cell.length_c   1.000
_cell.angle_alpha   90.00
_cell.angle_beta   90.00
_cell.angle_gamma   90.00
#
_symmetry.space_group_name_H-M   'P 1'
#
loop_
_entity.id
_entity.type
_entity.pdbx_description
1 polymer ?
#
loop_
_entity_poly.entity_id
_entity_poly.type
_entity_poly.pdbx_seq_one_letter_code
_entity_poly.pdbx_strand_id
1 'polypeptide(L)'
;ALQKDAFAVIWTTTAWTIPANQALNLNPALEYALVDTERGLLILAASLVDKCLARYGITGQVLATTLGEKLGGLNFRHPLAHVDAGFDRLSPVYLADYATADDGTGLVHSSPAYGVDDFNSCVAHGVKTDDILNPVQGNGSYAADFALFGGQNIWKAVPVIIEALRN
;
A
#
# COMPACT_ATOMS: atom_id res chain seq x y z
N ALA A 1 -8.38 15.29 16.95
CA ALA A 1 -8.42 14.92 15.53
C ALA A 1 -7.08 15.31 14.90
N LEU A 2 -6.63 14.61 13.85
CA LEU A 2 -5.45 15.02 13.08
C LEU A 2 -5.74 16.34 12.36
N GLN A 3 -4.73 17.20 12.24
CA GLN A 3 -4.88 18.53 11.62
C GLN A 3 -4.77 18.50 10.09
N LYS A 4 -4.25 17.42 9.53
CA LYS A 4 -4.03 17.17 8.10
C LYS A 4 -4.37 15.70 7.80
N ASP A 5 -4.62 15.41 6.52
CA ASP A 5 -4.78 14.02 6.06
C ASP A 5 -3.49 13.23 6.31
N ALA A 6 -3.66 11.95 6.64
CA ALA A 6 -2.56 11.03 6.92
C ALA A 6 -2.53 9.89 5.91
N PHE A 7 -1.32 9.59 5.42
CA PHE A 7 -1.08 8.65 4.35
C PHE A 7 -0.05 7.60 4.78
N ALA A 8 -0.39 6.33 4.57
CA ALA A 8 0.56 5.24 4.59
C ALA A 8 1.31 5.20 3.25
N VAL A 9 2.60 5.50 3.25
CA VAL A 9 3.38 5.58 2.00
C VAL A 9 3.98 4.21 1.69
N ILE A 10 3.48 3.56 0.64
CA ILE A 10 4.02 2.28 0.15
C ILE A 10 5.07 2.49 -0.94
N TRP A 11 5.87 1.45 -1.18
CA TRP A 11 6.77 1.37 -2.33
C TRP A 11 6.60 0.03 -3.05
N THR A 12 6.67 0.05 -4.37
CA THR A 12 6.57 -1.17 -5.19
C THR A 12 7.30 -1.00 -6.52
N THR A 13 7.83 -2.10 -7.05
CA THR A 13 8.38 -2.20 -8.40
C THR A 13 7.36 -2.77 -9.40
N THR A 14 6.24 -3.29 -8.92
CA THR A 14 5.20 -3.98 -9.69
C THR A 14 3.89 -3.21 -9.63
N ALA A 15 3.83 -2.03 -10.25
CA ALA A 15 2.63 -1.18 -10.23
C ALA A 15 1.34 -1.89 -10.67
N TRP A 16 1.42 -2.90 -11.54
CA TRP A 16 0.28 -3.73 -11.96
C TRP A 16 -0.38 -4.52 -10.81
N THR A 17 0.26 -4.66 -9.66
CA THR A 17 -0.36 -5.31 -8.49
C THR A 17 -1.21 -4.34 -7.67
N ILE A 18 -0.99 -3.01 -7.77
CA ILE A 18 -1.70 -2.00 -6.99
C ILE A 18 -3.23 -2.13 -7.09
N PRO A 19 -3.86 -2.34 -8.27
CA PRO A 19 -5.31 -2.49 -8.35
C PRO A 19 -5.87 -3.68 -7.54
N ALA A 20 -5.04 -4.67 -7.22
CA ALA A 20 -5.41 -5.83 -6.40
C ALA A 20 -5.00 -5.70 -4.93
N ASN A 21 -4.55 -4.52 -4.50
CA ASN A 21 -4.17 -4.30 -3.10
C ASN A 21 -5.39 -4.49 -2.17
N GLN A 22 -5.19 -5.25 -1.10
CA GLN A 22 -6.20 -5.56 -0.08
C GLN A 22 -5.77 -5.23 1.35
N ALA A 23 -4.48 -5.00 1.60
CA ALA A 23 -3.98 -4.65 2.93
C ALA A 23 -2.64 -3.89 2.84
N LEU A 24 -2.13 -3.48 3.99
CA LEU A 24 -0.79 -2.95 4.19
C LEU A 24 -0.09 -3.83 5.22
N ASN A 25 1.15 -4.24 4.99
CA ASN A 25 1.94 -5.03 5.92
C ASN A 25 3.02 -4.16 6.58
N LEU A 26 3.00 -4.15 7.91
CA LEU A 26 3.96 -3.45 8.76
C LEU A 26 4.60 -4.44 9.74
N ASN A 27 5.88 -4.24 10.04
CA ASN A 27 6.57 -5.09 10.99
C ASN A 27 6.29 -4.62 12.42
N PRO A 28 5.80 -5.49 13.32
CA PRO A 28 5.44 -5.07 14.68
C PRO A 28 6.62 -4.56 15.51
N ALA A 29 7.85 -5.01 15.21
CA ALA A 29 9.07 -4.66 15.92
C ALA A 29 9.78 -3.41 15.37
N LEU A 30 9.41 -2.92 14.18
CA LEU A 30 9.99 -1.70 13.62
C LEU A 30 9.33 -0.46 14.21
N GLU A 31 10.11 0.61 14.36
CA GLU A 31 9.60 1.93 14.72
C GLU A 31 9.16 2.68 13.47
N TYR A 32 7.97 3.29 13.53
CA TYR A 32 7.38 4.10 12.48
C TYR A 32 7.22 5.54 12.96
N ALA A 33 7.43 6.48 12.06
CA ALA A 33 7.32 7.92 12.30
C ALA A 33 6.11 8.49 11.56
N LEU A 34 5.38 9.39 12.24
CA LEU A 34 4.42 10.28 11.63
C LEU A 34 5.13 11.59 11.28
N VAL A 35 5.32 11.85 9.99
CA VAL A 35 6.10 12.98 9.49
C VAL A 35 5.16 14.03 8.91
N ASP A 36 5.20 15.25 9.45
CA ASP A 36 4.48 16.38 8.87
C ASP A 36 5.23 16.94 7.67
N THR A 37 4.55 17.03 6.52
CA THR A 37 5.10 17.53 5.26
C THR A 37 4.13 18.47 4.57
N GLU A 38 4.59 19.10 3.48
CA GLU A 38 3.72 19.86 2.57
C GLU A 38 2.64 19.00 1.89
N ARG A 39 2.80 17.66 1.85
CA ARG A 39 1.87 16.70 1.24
C ARG A 39 0.92 16.03 2.24
N GLY A 40 0.87 16.54 3.48
CA GLY A 40 0.14 15.92 4.59
C GLY A 40 1.04 15.12 5.51
N LEU A 41 0.42 14.32 6.38
CA LEU A 41 1.13 13.49 7.36
C LEU A 41 1.50 12.16 6.71
N LEU A 42 2.78 11.82 6.70
CA LEU A 42 3.29 10.59 6.09
C LEU A 42 3.69 9.60 7.19
N ILE A 43 3.21 8.37 7.09
CA ILE A 43 3.70 7.27 7.91
C ILE A 43 4.81 6.56 7.13
N LEU A 44 6.00 6.49 7.74
CA LEU A 44 7.21 5.90 7.20
C LEU A 44 7.91 5.10 8.32
N ALA A 45 8.72 4.09 7.99
CA ALA A 45 9.66 3.56 8.97
C ALA A 45 10.61 4.66 9.43
N ALA A 46 10.83 4.78 10.74
CA ALA A 46 11.58 5.87 11.36
C ALA A 46 13.02 5.96 10.80
N SER A 47 13.66 4.82 10.57
CA SER A 47 15.00 4.74 9.97
C SER A 47 15.07 5.15 8.51
N LEU A 48 13.94 5.21 7.80
CA LEU A 48 13.87 5.54 6.37
C LEU A 48 13.41 6.98 6.09
N VAL A 49 13.07 7.77 7.12
CA VAL A 49 12.51 9.12 6.97
C VAL A 49 13.42 10.00 6.10
N ASP A 50 14.69 10.16 6.46
CA ASP A 50 15.60 11.05 5.73
C ASP A 50 15.80 10.60 4.27
N LYS A 51 15.98 9.29 4.05
CA LYS A 51 16.12 8.70 2.71
C LYS A 51 14.85 8.93 1.88
N CYS A 52 13.67 8.80 2.47
CA CYS A 52 12.39 9.03 1.81
C CYS A 52 12.21 10.51 1.45
N LEU A 53 12.39 11.43 2.40
CA LEU A 53 12.25 12.87 2.18
C LEU A 53 13.22 13.36 1.09
N ALA A 54 14.47 12.91 1.12
CA ALA A 54 15.45 13.20 0.07
C ALA A 54 15.02 12.65 -1.30
N ARG A 55 14.54 11.40 -1.36
CA ARG A 55 14.03 10.78 -2.60
C ARG A 55 12.83 11.54 -3.17
N TYR A 56 11.96 12.06 -2.31
CA TYR A 56 10.75 12.80 -2.70
C TYR A 56 11.04 14.27 -3.05
N GLY A 57 12.22 14.78 -2.70
CA GLY A 57 12.60 16.18 -2.90
C GLY A 57 11.82 17.15 -2.01
N ILE A 58 11.39 16.71 -0.82
CA ILE A 58 10.60 17.51 0.13
C ILE A 58 11.27 17.56 1.50
N THR A 59 10.77 18.44 2.37
CA THR A 59 11.16 18.50 3.78
C THR A 59 10.02 18.02 4.67
N GLY A 60 10.34 17.63 5.90
CA GLY A 60 9.33 17.21 6.87
C GLY A 60 9.85 17.21 8.29
N GLN A 61 8.91 17.21 9.24
CA GLN A 61 9.19 17.16 10.68
C GLN A 61 8.54 15.93 11.29
N VAL A 62 9.31 15.11 12.00
CA VAL A 62 8.75 13.99 12.79
C VAL A 62 7.93 14.57 13.94
N LEU A 63 6.63 14.25 13.97
CA LEU A 63 5.72 14.65 15.04
C LEU A 63 5.66 13.65 16.18
N ALA A 64 5.74 12.36 15.85
CA ALA A 64 5.67 11.25 16.79
C ALA A 64 6.28 9.99 16.19
N THR A 65 6.71 9.07 17.04
CA THR A 65 7.10 7.72 16.67
C THR A 65 6.34 6.68 17.48
N THR A 66 6.16 5.49 16.92
CA THR A 66 5.57 4.35 17.63
C THR A 66 6.03 3.02 17.01
N LEU A 67 5.94 1.93 17.77
CA LEU A 67 6.18 0.60 17.23
C LEU A 67 5.07 0.20 16.27
N GLY A 68 5.41 -0.56 15.23
CA GLY A 68 4.47 -1.06 14.23
C GLY A 68 3.31 -1.83 14.84
N GLU A 69 3.53 -2.52 15.96
CA GLU A 69 2.47 -3.22 16.73
C GLU A 69 1.28 -2.29 17.05
N LYS A 70 1.53 -1.01 17.31
CA LYS A 70 0.49 -0.02 17.65
C LYS A 70 -0.30 0.48 16.44
N LEU A 71 0.15 0.18 15.22
CA LEU A 71 -0.50 0.56 13.97
C LEU A 71 -1.37 -0.57 13.39
N GLY A 72 -1.31 -1.78 13.96
CA GLY A 72 -2.13 -2.92 13.57
C GLY A 72 -3.62 -2.60 13.59
N GLY A 73 -4.35 -3.00 12.54
CA GLY A 73 -5.79 -2.80 12.42
C GLY A 73 -6.23 -1.39 12.02
N LEU A 74 -5.30 -0.43 11.83
CA LEU A 74 -5.65 0.85 11.23
C LEU A 74 -6.14 0.64 9.80
N ASN A 75 -7.19 1.37 9.42
CA ASN A 75 -7.76 1.29 8.09
C ASN A 75 -7.35 2.51 7.26
N PHE A 76 -6.76 2.25 6.09
CA PHE A 76 -6.54 3.24 5.05
C PHE A 76 -7.53 3.01 3.91
N ARG A 77 -7.75 4.02 3.06
CA ARG A 77 -8.46 3.82 1.80
C ARG A 77 -7.48 3.34 0.74
N HIS A 78 -7.96 2.51 -0.18
CA HIS A 78 -7.19 2.11 -1.35
C HIS A 78 -6.67 3.33 -2.12
N PRO A 79 -5.44 3.32 -2.68
CA PRO A 79 -4.86 4.49 -3.34
C PRO A 79 -5.57 4.92 -4.64
N LEU A 80 -6.54 4.13 -5.12
CA LEU A 80 -7.40 4.46 -6.27
C LEU A 80 -8.86 4.70 -5.88
N ALA A 81 -9.18 4.75 -4.58
CA ALA A 81 -10.55 4.89 -4.08
C ALA A 81 -11.23 6.18 -4.56
N HIS A 82 -10.46 7.25 -4.79
CA HIS A 82 -10.98 8.52 -5.30
C HIS A 82 -11.14 8.53 -6.83
N VAL A 83 -10.59 7.53 -7.54
CA VAL A 83 -10.60 7.47 -9.01
C VAL A 83 -11.80 6.69 -9.53
N ASP A 84 -12.14 5.56 -8.91
CA ASP A 84 -13.27 4.71 -9.32
C ASP A 84 -13.86 3.96 -8.12
N ALA A 85 -15.19 3.83 -8.09
CA ALA A 85 -15.91 3.18 -7.00
C ALA A 85 -15.55 1.69 -6.83
N GLY A 86 -15.07 1.01 -7.88
CA GLY A 86 -14.54 -0.35 -7.80
C GLY A 86 -13.29 -0.48 -6.92
N PHE A 87 -12.63 0.64 -6.61
CA PHE A 87 -11.52 0.71 -5.67
C PHE A 87 -11.90 1.37 -4.34
N ASP A 88 -13.17 1.75 -4.12
CA ASP A 88 -13.62 2.34 -2.85
C ASP A 88 -13.75 1.27 -1.75
N ARG A 89 -12.58 0.80 -1.29
CA ARG A 89 -12.43 -0.20 -0.24
C ARG A 89 -11.31 0.19 0.72
N LEU A 90 -11.32 -0.46 1.88
CA LEU A 90 -10.28 -0.27 2.88
C LEU A 90 -9.07 -1.18 2.59
N SER A 91 -7.91 -0.68 3.00
CA SER A 91 -6.63 -1.39 3.08
C SER A 91 -6.21 -1.39 4.56
N PRO A 92 -6.66 -2.38 5.36
CA PRO A 92 -6.25 -2.52 6.75
C PRO A 92 -4.74 -2.76 6.88
N VAL A 93 -4.18 -2.36 8.01
CA VAL A 93 -2.82 -2.70 8.41
C VAL A 93 -2.81 -4.07 9.07
N TYR A 94 -2.06 -5.00 8.49
CA TYR A 94 -1.72 -6.31 9.04
C TYR A 94 -0.26 -6.30 9.51
N LEU A 95 -0.03 -6.99 10.62
CA LEU A 95 1.31 -7.07 11.22
C LEU A 95 2.02 -8.28 10.63
N ALA A 96 3.18 -8.05 10.00
CA ALA A 96 3.95 -9.10 9.35
C ALA A 96 5.46 -8.86 9.47
N ASP A 97 6.16 -9.88 9.96
CA ASP A 97 7.59 -9.79 10.28
C ASP A 97 8.50 -9.69 9.04
N TYR A 98 7.98 -10.03 7.85
CA TYR A 98 8.75 -9.98 6.60
C TYR A 98 8.95 -8.56 6.07
N ALA A 99 8.16 -7.58 6.52
CA ALA A 99 8.40 -6.19 6.19
C ALA A 99 9.70 -5.73 6.85
N THR A 100 10.66 -5.23 6.06
CA THR A 100 11.92 -4.68 6.57
C THR A 100 12.02 -3.18 6.29
N ALA A 101 13.00 -2.52 6.91
CA ALA A 101 13.32 -1.11 6.66
C ALA A 101 14.64 -0.92 5.90
N ASP A 102 15.04 -1.90 5.09
CA ASP A 102 16.28 -1.84 4.30
C ASP A 102 16.09 -1.01 3.01
N ASP A 103 14.90 -1.11 2.40
CA ASP A 103 14.52 -0.32 1.23
C ASP A 103 13.03 0.02 1.18
N GLY A 104 12.63 0.82 0.20
CA GLY A 104 11.28 1.33 0.08
C GLY A 104 10.99 2.39 1.15
N THR A 105 9.95 2.15 1.94
CA THR A 105 9.42 3.04 3.00
C THR A 105 9.20 2.35 4.34
N GLY A 106 9.37 1.02 4.39
CA GLY A 106 9.01 0.17 5.54
C GLY A 106 7.52 -0.18 5.65
N LEU A 107 6.70 0.23 4.67
CA LEU A 107 5.31 -0.19 4.53
C LEU A 107 5.16 -0.95 3.20
N VAL A 108 4.61 -2.16 3.27
CA VAL A 108 4.46 -3.04 2.10
C VAL A 108 2.98 -3.09 1.72
N HIS A 109 2.64 -2.76 0.48
CA HIS A 109 1.28 -2.99 -0.05
C HIS A 109 1.06 -4.49 -0.23
N SER A 110 -0.16 -4.98 0.00
CA SER A 110 -0.46 -6.41 0.02
C SER A 110 -1.44 -6.80 -1.07
N SER A 111 -0.97 -7.61 -2.02
CA SER A 111 -1.75 -8.18 -3.12
C SER A 111 -1.72 -9.72 -3.04
N PRO A 112 -2.57 -10.34 -2.20
CA PRO A 112 -2.41 -11.75 -1.79
C PRO A 112 -2.53 -12.77 -2.93
N ALA A 113 -3.10 -12.43 -4.08
CA ALA A 113 -3.09 -13.30 -5.25
C ALA A 113 -1.71 -13.42 -5.93
N TYR A 114 -0.78 -12.50 -5.64
CA TYR A 114 0.48 -12.32 -6.39
C TYR A 114 1.75 -12.41 -5.52
N GLY A 115 1.60 -12.54 -4.20
CA GLY A 115 2.71 -12.69 -3.26
C GLY A 115 2.39 -13.74 -2.19
N VAL A 116 3.33 -14.66 -1.94
CA VAL A 116 3.13 -15.74 -0.94
C VAL A 116 3.08 -15.19 0.49
N ASP A 117 3.93 -14.21 0.81
CA ASP A 117 3.94 -13.59 2.14
C ASP A 117 2.68 -12.73 2.36
N ASP A 118 2.21 -12.06 1.30
CA ASP A 118 0.93 -11.33 1.30
C ASP A 118 -0.25 -12.27 1.56
N PHE A 119 -0.28 -13.41 0.86
CA PHE A 119 -1.28 -14.46 1.05
C PHE A 119 -1.31 -14.95 2.49
N ASN A 120 -0.14 -15.35 3.02
CA ASN A 120 -0.01 -15.86 4.37
C ASN A 120 -0.43 -14.82 5.42
N SER A 121 -0.01 -13.56 5.25
CA SER A 121 -0.42 -12.46 6.14
C SER A 121 -1.93 -12.25 6.12
N CYS A 122 -2.54 -12.16 4.93
CA CYS A 122 -3.99 -11.97 4.79
C CYS A 122 -4.79 -13.12 5.41
N VAL A 123 -4.42 -14.37 5.14
CA VAL A 123 -5.09 -15.55 5.71
C VAL A 123 -4.94 -15.60 7.23
N ALA A 124 -3.76 -15.29 7.77
CA ALA A 124 -3.53 -15.21 9.22
C ALA A 124 -4.41 -14.14 9.89
N HIS A 125 -4.77 -13.09 9.16
CA HIS A 125 -5.67 -12.02 9.62
C HIS A 125 -7.14 -12.26 9.23
N GLY A 126 -7.50 -13.46 8.79
CA GLY A 126 -8.88 -13.90 8.59
C GLY A 126 -9.47 -13.60 7.21
N VAL A 127 -8.67 -13.17 6.23
CA VAL A 127 -9.11 -13.06 4.84
C VAL A 127 -9.31 -14.48 4.29
N LYS A 128 -10.53 -14.78 3.85
CA LYS A 128 -10.82 -16.08 3.23
C LYS A 128 -10.24 -16.12 1.83
N THR A 129 -9.86 -17.30 1.36
CA THR A 129 -9.36 -17.50 0.00
C THR A 129 -10.34 -17.02 -1.07
N ASP A 130 -11.65 -17.16 -0.83
CA ASP A 130 -12.69 -16.72 -1.78
C ASP A 130 -12.81 -15.19 -1.85
N ASP A 131 -12.30 -14.47 -0.84
CA ASP A 131 -12.30 -13.01 -0.77
C ASP A 131 -11.00 -12.40 -1.35
N ILE A 132 -10.04 -13.24 -1.78
CA ILE A 132 -8.78 -12.78 -2.38
C ILE A 132 -9.02 -12.33 -3.83
N LEU A 133 -8.68 -11.09 -4.12
CA LEU A 133 -8.83 -10.50 -5.45
C LEU A 133 -7.75 -11.04 -6.39
N ASN A 134 -8.18 -11.79 -7.40
CA ASN A 134 -7.33 -12.22 -8.51
C ASN A 134 -7.88 -11.74 -9.88
N PRO A 135 -7.74 -10.45 -10.20
CA PRO A 135 -8.29 -9.90 -11.44
C PRO A 135 -7.49 -10.31 -12.70
N VAL A 136 -6.23 -10.73 -12.58
CA VAL A 136 -5.38 -11.10 -13.73
C VAL A 136 -5.66 -12.53 -14.19
N GLN A 137 -6.00 -12.66 -15.47
CA GLN A 137 -6.30 -13.93 -16.13
C GLN A 137 -5.02 -14.67 -16.55
N GLY A 138 -5.15 -15.95 -16.90
CA GLY A 138 -4.01 -16.80 -17.30
C GLY A 138 -3.22 -16.31 -18.53
N ASN A 139 -3.76 -15.36 -19.31
CA ASN A 139 -3.08 -14.71 -20.42
C ASN A 139 -2.33 -13.42 -20.03
N GLY A 140 -2.27 -13.08 -18.74
CA GLY A 140 -1.60 -11.88 -18.23
C GLY A 140 -2.37 -10.58 -18.47
N SER A 141 -3.69 -10.63 -18.65
CA SER A 141 -4.55 -9.44 -18.77
C SER A 141 -5.57 -9.39 -17.64
N TYR A 142 -5.98 -8.20 -17.21
CA TYR A 142 -7.08 -8.08 -16.27
C TYR A 142 -8.39 -8.59 -16.89
N ALA A 143 -9.26 -9.14 -16.04
CA ALA A 143 -10.62 -9.51 -16.41
C ALA A 143 -11.34 -8.35 -17.10
N ALA A 144 -12.17 -8.64 -18.09
CA ALA A 144 -12.77 -7.61 -18.95
C ALA A 144 -13.67 -6.62 -18.19
N ASP A 145 -14.27 -7.09 -17.09
CA ASP A 145 -15.15 -6.35 -16.19
C ASP A 145 -14.41 -5.66 -15.03
N PHE A 146 -13.07 -5.76 -14.97
CA PHE A 146 -12.28 -5.13 -13.92
C PHE A 146 -12.26 -3.60 -14.07
N ALA A 147 -12.48 -2.88 -12.97
CA ALA A 147 -12.57 -1.42 -12.94
C ALA A 147 -11.30 -0.76 -13.49
N LEU A 148 -11.49 0.29 -14.31
CA LEU A 148 -10.49 1.12 -15.01
C LEU A 148 -9.53 0.39 -15.98
N PHE A 149 -9.11 -0.82 -15.67
CA PHE A 149 -8.01 -1.52 -16.34
C PHE A 149 -8.46 -2.80 -17.06
N GLY A 150 -9.76 -3.09 -17.09
CA GLY A 150 -10.32 -4.30 -17.65
C GLY A 150 -9.87 -4.58 -19.09
N GLY A 151 -9.51 -5.85 -19.36
CA GLY A 151 -9.03 -6.32 -20.66
C GLY A 151 -7.61 -5.88 -21.04
N GLN A 152 -6.96 -5.01 -20.26
CA GLN A 152 -5.59 -4.60 -20.54
C GLN A 152 -4.59 -5.67 -20.08
N ASN A 153 -3.55 -5.90 -20.89
CA ASN A 153 -2.37 -6.64 -20.45
C ASN A 153 -1.68 -5.87 -19.30
N ILE A 154 -1.19 -6.57 -18.28
CA ILE A 154 -0.62 -5.96 -17.08
C ILE A 154 0.48 -4.92 -17.38
N TRP A 155 1.31 -5.16 -18.38
CA TRP A 155 2.39 -4.24 -18.75
C TRP A 155 1.89 -2.98 -19.44
N LYS A 156 0.80 -3.10 -20.22
CA LYS A 156 0.14 -1.96 -20.86
C LYS A 156 -0.66 -1.13 -19.85
N ALA A 157 -1.14 -1.76 -18.78
CA ALA A 157 -1.85 -1.09 -17.72
C ALA A 157 -0.93 -0.27 -16.79
N VAL A 158 0.34 -0.66 -16.61
CA VAL A 158 1.30 0.06 -15.75
C VAL A 158 1.30 1.59 -15.95
N PRO A 159 1.47 2.15 -17.18
CA PRO A 159 1.43 3.60 -17.37
C PRO A 159 0.07 4.22 -17.00
N VAL A 160 -1.04 3.51 -17.25
CA VAL A 160 -2.39 3.97 -16.89
C VAL A 160 -2.59 3.98 -15.37
N ILE A 161 -2.07 2.97 -14.67
CA ILE A 161 -2.10 2.90 -13.20
C ILE A 161 -1.28 4.04 -12.59
N ILE A 162 -0.07 4.29 -13.10
CA ILE A 162 0.78 5.39 -12.64
C ILE A 162 0.08 6.74 -12.83
N GLU A 163 -0.61 6.92 -13.96
CA GLU A 163 -1.37 8.14 -14.22
C GLU A 163 -2.58 8.27 -13.28
N ALA A 164 -3.32 7.19 -13.05
CA ALA A 164 -4.44 7.17 -12.11
C ALA A 164 -4.02 7.51 -10.67
N LEU A 165 -2.80 7.14 -10.26
CA LEU A 165 -2.26 7.45 -8.93
C LEU A 165 -1.79 8.91 -8.76
N ARG A 166 -1.62 9.66 -9.87
CA ARG A 166 -1.19 11.06 -9.84
C ARG A 166 -2.36 12.04 -9.78
N ASN A 167 -3.52 11.63 -10.29
CA ASN A 167 -4.76 12.41 -10.33
C ASN A 167 -5.56 12.21 -9.05
#